data_AF-A0A9E2UZA9-F1
#
_entry.id   AF-A0A9E2UZA9-F1
#
_cell.length_a   1.000
_cell.length_b   1.000
_cell.length_c   1.000
_cell.angle_alpha   90.00
_cell.angle_beta   90.00
_cell.angle_gamma   90.00
#
_symmetry.space_group_name_H-M   'P 1'
#
loop_
_entity.id
_entity.type
_entity.pdbx_description
1 polymer ?
#
loop_
_entity_poly.entity_id
_entity_poly.type
_entity_poly.pdbx_seq_one_letter_code
_entity_poly.pdbx_strand_id
1 'polypeptide(L)'
;MQGSKPKHNPSIEVGPEFGITFTPAPKGREPVVAVGGTWNAMPRQPRLLTENLQPYITAAAEILKSKGITNPQVKLTQVVEIDLDGDGVNEVLVCARRFTMAHLYDALNDGDYSMVFLHLPVGEKMRNILIEGQFQAPSRPKSSMARTRQVIGLVDADGDGVMEIVVNCAYYEGGGTELYQLRGDKVDVDLVLYEDWGL
;
A
#
# COMPACT_ATOMS: atom_id res chain seq x y z
N MET A 1 8.32 19.03 -1.86
CA MET A 1 7.31 19.59 -2.78
C MET A 1 6.23 20.24 -1.91
N GLN A 2 5.74 21.44 -2.26
CA GLN A 2 4.71 22.12 -1.47
C GLN A 2 3.47 22.34 -2.34
N GLY A 3 2.28 22.00 -1.82
CA GLY A 3 1.00 22.27 -2.44
C GLY A 3 0.47 23.66 -2.07
N SER A 4 -0.32 24.26 -2.97
CA SER A 4 -1.09 25.47 -2.65
C SER A 4 -2.21 25.17 -1.64
N LYS A 5 -2.76 26.20 -1.02
CA LYS A 5 -4.03 26.07 -0.28
C LYS A 5 -5.11 25.48 -1.21
N PRO A 6 -5.91 24.49 -0.76
CA PRO A 6 -7.00 23.93 -1.55
C PRO A 6 -7.98 25.03 -1.99
N LYS A 7 -8.37 25.02 -3.28
CA LYS A 7 -9.37 25.94 -3.84
C LYS A 7 -10.57 25.14 -4.32
N HIS A 8 -11.77 25.51 -3.87
CA HIS A 8 -13.00 24.88 -4.34
C HIS A 8 -13.12 25.01 -5.85
N ASN A 9 -13.36 23.89 -6.54
CA ASN A 9 -13.59 23.82 -7.96
C ASN A 9 -15.10 23.70 -8.22
N PRO A 10 -15.78 24.77 -8.67
CA PRO A 10 -17.23 24.81 -8.74
C PRO A 10 -17.84 24.02 -9.91
N SER A 11 -17.04 23.28 -10.70
CA SER A 11 -17.40 22.92 -12.08
C SER A 11 -17.79 21.46 -12.34
N ILE A 12 -18.10 20.61 -11.34
CA ILE A 12 -18.52 19.22 -11.61
C ILE A 12 -19.78 18.85 -10.81
N GLU A 13 -20.73 18.17 -11.46
CA GLU A 13 -21.98 17.62 -10.89
C GLU A 13 -21.74 16.49 -9.86
N VAL A 14 -20.49 16.14 -9.59
CA VAL A 14 -20.07 15.00 -8.78
C VAL A 14 -19.22 15.49 -7.59
N GLY A 15 -19.89 16.04 -6.58
CA GLY A 15 -19.28 16.40 -5.28
C GLY A 15 -18.34 17.62 -5.26
N PRO A 16 -17.95 18.10 -4.06
CA PRO A 16 -17.04 19.24 -3.93
C PRO A 16 -15.60 18.80 -4.24
N GLU A 17 -15.10 19.17 -5.41
CA GLU A 17 -13.69 19.02 -5.73
C GLU A 17 -12.86 20.21 -5.23
N PHE A 18 -11.65 19.94 -4.77
CA PHE A 18 -10.68 20.99 -4.42
C PHE A 18 -9.43 20.86 -5.27
N GLY A 19 -9.07 21.93 -5.98
CA GLY A 19 -7.83 22.03 -6.72
C GLY A 19 -6.65 22.38 -5.83
N ILE A 20 -5.55 21.62 -5.95
CA ILE A 20 -4.24 21.91 -5.35
C ILE A 20 -3.21 22.01 -6.47
N THR A 21 -2.38 23.06 -6.44
CA THR A 21 -1.25 23.21 -7.35
C THR A 21 0.05 22.93 -6.60
N PHE A 22 0.83 21.95 -7.08
CA PHE A 22 2.15 21.65 -6.51
C PHE A 22 3.25 22.47 -7.18
N THR A 23 4.22 22.93 -6.38
CA THR A 23 5.46 23.55 -6.87
C THR A 23 6.70 22.85 -6.26
N PRO A 24 7.61 22.28 -7.09
CA PRO A 24 7.43 22.05 -8.53
C PRO A 24 6.24 21.11 -8.79
N ALA A 25 5.69 21.14 -10.01
CA ALA A 25 4.67 20.17 -10.40
C ALA A 25 5.21 18.73 -10.26
N PRO A 26 4.37 17.74 -9.92
CA PRO A 26 4.81 16.36 -9.82
C PRO A 26 5.32 15.91 -11.20
N LYS A 27 6.42 15.16 -11.21
CA LYS A 27 6.97 14.63 -12.46
C LYS A 27 6.19 13.37 -12.84
N GLY A 28 5.16 13.52 -13.66
CA GLY A 28 4.40 12.41 -14.21
C GLY A 28 2.97 12.31 -13.68
N ARG A 29 2.38 11.12 -13.80
CA ARG A 29 1.00 10.81 -13.40
C ARG A 29 0.95 9.84 -12.22
N GLU A 30 2.00 9.85 -11.41
CA GLU A 30 2.04 9.05 -10.20
C GLU A 30 0.97 9.53 -9.22
N PRO A 31 0.29 8.63 -8.49
CA PRO A 31 -0.61 9.03 -7.42
C PRO A 31 0.12 9.93 -6.42
N VAL A 32 -0.50 11.05 -6.04
CA VAL A 32 0.05 11.99 -5.05
C VAL A 32 -0.94 12.16 -3.92
N VAL A 33 -0.46 12.02 -2.69
CA VAL A 33 -1.20 12.41 -1.48
C VAL A 33 -0.58 13.67 -0.91
N ALA A 34 -1.44 14.61 -0.50
CA ALA A 34 -1.05 15.83 0.18
C ALA A 34 -1.76 15.92 1.53
N VAL A 35 -0.98 16.20 2.59
CA VAL A 35 -1.49 16.40 3.95
C VAL A 35 -1.54 17.90 4.24
N GLY A 36 -2.72 18.38 4.62
CA GLY A 36 -3.01 19.81 4.88
C GLY A 36 -2.81 20.24 6.33
N GLY A 37 -1.77 19.74 7.01
CA GLY A 37 -1.51 19.97 8.43
C GLY A 37 -0.51 21.08 8.74
N THR A 38 -0.42 21.47 10.02
CA THR A 38 0.63 22.38 10.54
C THR A 38 1.87 21.67 11.07
N TRP A 39 1.84 20.33 11.13
CA TRP A 39 2.94 19.49 11.57
C TRP A 39 3.78 19.00 10.37
N ASN A 40 4.91 18.37 10.67
CA ASN A 40 5.68 17.66 9.64
C ASN A 40 5.01 16.30 9.37
N ALA A 41 4.24 16.19 8.30
CA ALA A 41 3.56 14.95 7.90
C ALA A 41 4.51 13.81 7.47
N MET A 42 5.81 14.06 7.31
CA MET A 42 6.81 13.01 7.08
C MET A 42 7.94 13.15 8.11
N PRO A 43 7.65 12.86 9.40
CA PRO A 43 8.62 13.05 10.48
C PRO A 43 9.80 12.07 10.39
N ARG A 44 9.60 10.92 9.75
CA ARG A 44 10.59 9.85 9.58
C ARG A 44 10.76 9.51 8.10
N GLN A 45 11.98 9.13 7.71
CA GLN A 45 12.35 8.90 6.32
C GLN A 45 12.36 7.39 6.01
N PRO A 46 11.57 6.93 5.03
CA PRO A 46 11.60 5.54 4.62
C PRO A 46 12.90 5.19 3.89
N ARG A 47 13.37 3.96 4.10
CA ARG A 47 14.53 3.40 3.41
C ARG A 47 14.11 2.24 2.51
N LEU A 48 14.37 2.39 1.20
CA LEU A 48 14.14 1.30 0.24
C LEU A 48 15.24 0.24 0.40
N LEU A 49 14.84 -1.02 0.59
CA LEU A 49 15.75 -2.16 0.64
C LEU A 49 15.85 -2.81 -0.75
N THR A 50 17.07 -2.99 -1.23
CA THR A 50 17.36 -3.66 -2.52
C THR A 50 18.21 -4.91 -2.38
N GLU A 51 18.69 -5.21 -1.17
CA GLU A 51 19.60 -6.31 -0.86
C GLU A 51 19.09 -7.09 0.36
N ASN A 52 19.63 -8.29 0.58
CA ASN A 52 19.28 -9.16 1.72
C ASN A 52 17.77 -9.44 1.85
N LEU A 53 17.07 -9.54 0.72
CA LEU A 53 15.61 -9.64 0.68
C LEU A 53 15.05 -11.03 1.06
N GLN A 54 15.92 -12.01 1.34
CA GLN A 54 15.53 -13.39 1.58
C GLN A 54 14.51 -13.57 2.73
N PRO A 55 14.62 -12.86 3.88
CA PRO A 55 13.61 -12.94 4.94
C PRO A 55 12.21 -12.53 4.46
N TYR A 56 12.12 -11.46 3.66
CA TYR A 56 10.85 -10.96 3.13
C TYR A 56 10.28 -11.86 2.02
N ILE A 57 11.15 -12.51 1.24
CA ILE A 57 10.75 -13.55 0.29
C ILE A 57 10.11 -14.73 1.04
N THR A 58 10.74 -15.18 2.13
CA THR A 58 10.22 -16.26 2.97
C THR A 58 8.88 -15.88 3.60
N ALA A 59 8.77 -14.69 4.20
CA ALA A 59 7.53 -14.17 4.77
C ALA A 59 6.39 -14.08 3.74
N ALA A 60 6.69 -13.58 2.54
CA ALA A 60 5.71 -13.53 1.45
C ALA A 60 5.25 -14.95 1.04
N ALA A 61 6.17 -15.91 0.96
CA ALA A 61 5.83 -17.30 0.64
C ALA A 61 4.90 -17.93 1.71
N GLU A 62 5.13 -17.64 2.99
CA GLU A 62 4.28 -18.10 4.09
C GLU A 62 2.86 -17.53 4.00
N ILE A 63 2.73 -16.22 3.73
CA ILE A 63 1.42 -15.60 3.49
C ILE A 63 0.73 -16.28 2.31
N LEU A 64 1.40 -16.41 1.16
CA LEU A 64 0.81 -16.99 -0.05
C LEU A 64 0.35 -18.44 0.17
N LYS A 65 1.14 -19.25 0.89
CA LYS A 65 0.75 -20.61 1.29
C LYS A 65 -0.49 -20.61 2.17
N SER A 66 -0.58 -19.72 3.16
CA SER A 66 -1.77 -19.59 4.02
C SER A 66 -3.02 -19.15 3.23
N LYS A 67 -2.86 -18.51 2.07
CA LYS A 67 -3.95 -18.16 1.14
C LYS A 67 -4.26 -19.24 0.10
N GLY A 68 -3.59 -20.39 0.15
CA GLY A 68 -3.85 -21.55 -0.71
C GLY A 68 -2.96 -21.66 -1.96
N ILE A 69 -1.91 -20.83 -2.07
CA ILE A 69 -0.93 -20.91 -3.16
C ILE A 69 0.26 -21.76 -2.65
N THR A 70 0.24 -23.06 -2.95
CA THR A 70 1.10 -24.07 -2.29
C THR A 70 2.58 -24.04 -2.72
N ASN A 71 2.87 -23.65 -3.96
CA ASN A 71 4.24 -23.48 -4.48
C ASN A 71 4.45 -22.05 -5.02
N PRO A 72 4.52 -21.04 -4.13
CA PRO A 72 4.53 -19.64 -4.55
C PRO A 72 5.83 -19.26 -5.25
N GLN A 73 5.72 -18.69 -6.45
CA GLN A 73 6.81 -17.96 -7.09
C GLN A 73 6.78 -16.51 -6.61
N VAL A 74 7.53 -16.22 -5.54
CA VAL A 74 7.55 -14.90 -4.92
C VAL A 74 8.27 -13.89 -5.82
N LYS A 75 7.64 -12.74 -6.04
CA LYS A 75 8.19 -11.57 -6.72
C LYS A 75 7.89 -10.33 -5.88
N LEU A 76 8.90 -9.87 -5.15
CA LEU A 76 8.81 -8.61 -4.41
C LEU A 76 8.89 -7.45 -5.41
N THR A 77 8.04 -6.45 -5.24
CA THR A 77 8.05 -5.22 -6.06
C THR A 77 8.60 -4.03 -5.29
N GLN A 78 8.51 -4.07 -3.95
CA GLN A 78 8.96 -2.99 -3.08
C GLN A 78 9.17 -3.54 -1.67
N VAL A 79 10.25 -3.12 -1.01
CA VAL A 79 10.52 -3.41 0.40
C VAL A 79 10.99 -2.11 1.06
N VAL A 80 10.21 -1.58 1.99
CA VAL A 80 10.45 -0.28 2.62
C VAL A 80 10.57 -0.48 4.13
N GLU A 81 11.70 -0.05 4.68
CA GLU A 81 11.95 -0.02 6.12
C GLU A 81 11.69 1.39 6.65
N ILE A 82 10.92 1.49 7.74
CA ILE A 82 10.60 2.75 8.41
C ILE A 82 10.13 2.47 9.85
N ASP A 83 10.43 3.36 10.77
CA ASP A 83 9.78 3.43 12.09
C ASP A 83 8.39 4.08 11.91
N LEU A 84 7.32 3.29 12.00
CA LEU A 84 5.96 3.75 11.74
C LEU A 84 5.37 4.50 12.93
N ASP A 85 5.66 4.10 14.15
CA ASP A 85 4.98 4.61 15.36
C ASP A 85 5.87 5.46 16.29
N GLY A 86 7.13 5.64 15.94
CA GLY A 86 8.06 6.52 16.65
C GLY A 86 8.73 5.90 17.85
N ASP A 87 8.71 4.58 18.02
CA ASP A 87 9.39 3.91 19.13
C ASP A 87 10.90 3.68 18.87
N GLY A 88 11.40 4.04 17.69
CA GLY A 88 12.79 3.86 17.28
C GLY A 88 13.13 2.46 16.75
N VAL A 89 12.14 1.57 16.61
CA VAL A 89 12.26 0.28 15.94
C VAL A 89 11.65 0.39 14.56
N ASN A 90 12.36 -0.09 13.54
CA ASN A 90 11.83 -0.06 12.19
C ASN A 90 10.93 -1.27 11.92
N GLU A 91 9.75 -1.01 11.38
CA GLU A 91 8.95 -1.99 10.66
C GLU A 91 9.34 -2.06 9.18
N VAL A 92 8.95 -3.14 8.51
CA VAL A 92 9.21 -3.32 7.08
C VAL A 92 7.91 -3.59 6.31
N LEU A 93 7.56 -2.68 5.42
CA LEU A 93 6.47 -2.85 4.46
C LEU A 93 6.97 -3.60 3.24
N VAL A 94 6.25 -4.65 2.85
CA VAL A 94 6.61 -5.50 1.72
C VAL A 94 5.46 -5.55 0.74
N CYS A 95 5.72 -5.12 -0.50
CA CYS A 95 4.82 -5.34 -1.62
C CYS A 95 5.32 -6.50 -2.47
N ALA A 96 4.41 -7.41 -2.83
CA ALA A 96 4.71 -8.52 -3.72
C ALA A 96 3.60 -8.70 -4.74
N ARG A 97 3.98 -8.96 -5.99
CA ARG A 97 3.03 -9.11 -7.09
C ARG A 97 3.55 -10.05 -8.16
N ARG A 98 2.68 -10.96 -8.61
CA ARG A 98 2.91 -11.79 -9.79
C ARG A 98 1.59 -12.02 -10.49
N PHE A 99 1.52 -11.57 -11.74
CA PHE A 99 0.41 -11.81 -12.66
C PHE A 99 0.94 -12.56 -13.87
N THR A 100 0.24 -13.63 -14.26
CA THR A 100 0.60 -14.47 -15.42
C THR A 100 -0.48 -14.51 -16.47
N MET A 101 -1.62 -13.88 -16.22
CA MET A 101 -2.58 -13.49 -17.24
C MET A 101 -1.92 -12.61 -18.33
N ALA A 102 -2.47 -12.60 -19.54
CA ALA A 102 -1.91 -11.82 -20.65
C ALA A 102 -2.22 -10.32 -20.51
N HIS A 103 -3.42 -9.99 -20.02
CA HIS A 103 -3.89 -8.62 -19.85
C HIS A 103 -4.55 -8.42 -18.47
N LEU A 104 -4.50 -7.21 -17.91
CA LEU A 104 -5.05 -6.92 -16.57
C LEU A 104 -6.59 -7.03 -16.46
N TYR A 105 -7.29 -7.04 -17.61
CA TYR A 105 -8.73 -7.29 -17.70
C TYR A 105 -9.08 -8.77 -17.86
N ASP A 106 -8.08 -9.64 -18.01
CA ASP A 106 -8.30 -11.08 -18.03
C ASP A 106 -8.55 -11.60 -16.61
N ALA A 107 -9.14 -12.79 -16.53
CA ALA A 107 -9.25 -13.50 -15.27
C ALA A 107 -7.87 -13.91 -14.74
N LEU A 108 -7.72 -13.87 -13.41
CA LEU A 108 -6.48 -14.28 -12.74
C LEU A 108 -6.15 -15.75 -13.00
N ASN A 109 -4.88 -16.06 -13.25
CA ASN A 109 -4.40 -17.45 -13.28
C ASN A 109 -4.12 -17.96 -11.87
N ASP A 110 -4.11 -19.29 -11.70
CA ASP A 110 -3.80 -19.87 -10.40
C ASP A 110 -2.36 -19.52 -9.99
N GLY A 111 -2.19 -19.07 -8.75
CA GLY A 111 -0.93 -18.55 -8.24
C GLY A 111 -0.67 -17.09 -8.60
N ASP A 112 -1.62 -16.38 -9.22
CA ASP A 112 -1.55 -14.93 -9.37
C ASP A 112 -1.92 -14.23 -8.05
N TYR A 113 -1.20 -13.15 -7.76
CA TYR A 113 -1.40 -12.36 -6.54
C TYR A 113 -0.86 -10.94 -6.66
N SER A 114 -1.37 -10.06 -5.80
CA SER A 114 -0.81 -8.76 -5.47
C SER A 114 -1.12 -8.46 -4.01
N MET A 115 -0.13 -8.10 -3.20
CA MET A 115 -0.33 -7.87 -1.77
C MET A 115 0.64 -6.84 -1.19
N VAL A 116 0.22 -6.22 -0.09
CA VAL A 116 1.06 -5.47 0.84
C VAL A 116 0.93 -6.09 2.22
N PHE A 117 2.04 -6.30 2.89
CA PHE A 117 2.05 -6.74 4.29
C PHE A 117 3.13 -6.01 5.09
N LEU A 118 2.91 -5.94 6.39
CA LEU A 118 3.88 -5.44 7.36
C LEU A 118 4.64 -6.63 7.96
N HIS A 119 5.96 -6.52 7.97
CA HIS A 119 6.88 -7.42 8.64
C HIS A 119 7.53 -6.68 9.80
N LEU A 120 7.16 -7.05 11.03
CA LEU A 120 7.51 -6.31 12.23
C LEU A 120 7.86 -7.22 13.40
N PRO A 121 8.70 -6.76 14.34
CA PRO A 121 8.91 -7.44 15.60
C PRO A 121 7.67 -7.28 16.52
N VAL A 122 7.21 -8.38 17.10
CA VAL A 122 6.18 -8.41 18.16
C VAL A 122 6.74 -9.24 19.31
N GLY A 123 7.32 -8.56 20.30
CA GLY A 123 8.13 -9.19 21.34
C GLY A 123 9.41 -9.81 20.74
N GLU A 124 9.68 -11.08 21.04
CA GLU A 124 10.87 -11.79 20.53
C GLU A 124 10.68 -12.41 19.14
N LYS A 125 9.52 -12.25 18.51
CA LYS A 125 9.19 -12.91 17.24
C LYS A 125 8.89 -11.89 16.15
N MET A 126 9.31 -12.20 14.93
CA MET A 126 8.82 -11.49 13.74
C MET A 126 7.41 -11.97 13.40
N ARG A 127 6.54 -11.03 13.04
CA ARG A 127 5.19 -11.29 12.58
C ARG A 127 4.97 -10.68 11.19
N ASN A 128 4.11 -11.32 10.41
CA ASN A 128 3.62 -10.82 9.14
C ASN A 128 2.14 -10.44 9.29
N ILE A 129 1.81 -9.16 9.15
CA ILE A 129 0.43 -8.65 9.15
C ILE A 129 0.07 -8.33 7.70
N LEU A 130 -0.86 -9.10 7.13
CA LEU A 130 -1.39 -8.77 5.82
C LEU A 130 -2.24 -7.51 5.93
N ILE A 131 -1.84 -6.44 5.23
CA ILE A 131 -2.61 -5.20 5.15
C ILE A 131 -3.72 -5.39 4.13
N GLU A 132 -3.33 -5.81 2.93
CA GLU A 132 -4.28 -6.05 1.85
C GLU A 132 -3.68 -6.98 0.79
N GLY A 133 -4.52 -7.75 0.10
CA GLY A 133 -4.09 -8.50 -1.06
C GLY A 133 -5.19 -9.22 -1.83
N GLN A 134 -4.92 -9.42 -3.11
CA GLN A 134 -5.67 -10.29 -4.00
C GLN A 134 -4.88 -11.58 -4.21
N PHE A 135 -5.55 -12.73 -4.09
CA PHE A 135 -4.93 -14.05 -4.23
C PHE A 135 -5.83 -14.99 -5.02
N GLN A 136 -5.31 -15.54 -6.12
CA GLN A 136 -5.98 -16.56 -6.91
C GLN A 136 -5.40 -17.94 -6.58
N ALA A 137 -6.04 -18.62 -5.63
CA ALA A 137 -5.77 -20.03 -5.36
C ALA A 137 -6.66 -20.92 -6.25
N PRO A 138 -6.24 -22.16 -6.58
CA PRO A 138 -7.05 -23.09 -7.38
C PRO A 138 -8.43 -23.38 -6.80
N SER A 139 -8.58 -23.28 -5.47
CA SER A 139 -9.84 -23.50 -4.77
C SER A 139 -10.81 -22.31 -4.81
N ARG A 140 -10.39 -21.16 -5.35
CA ARG A 140 -11.20 -19.94 -5.40
C ARG A 140 -11.82 -19.76 -6.78
N PRO A 141 -13.06 -19.24 -6.88
CA PRO A 141 -13.60 -18.76 -8.15
C PRO A 141 -12.62 -17.80 -8.81
N LYS A 142 -12.54 -17.85 -10.13
CA LYS A 142 -11.69 -16.96 -10.91
C LYS A 142 -12.15 -15.51 -10.72
N SER A 143 -11.24 -14.65 -10.24
CA SER A 143 -11.48 -13.20 -10.19
C SER A 143 -11.21 -12.59 -11.56
N SER A 144 -12.14 -11.78 -12.07
CA SER A 144 -12.09 -11.21 -13.42
C SER A 144 -11.40 -9.84 -13.53
N MET A 145 -10.73 -9.37 -12.47
CA MET A 145 -10.05 -8.06 -12.50
C MET A 145 -8.80 -8.09 -11.62
N ALA A 146 -7.64 -7.89 -12.24
CA ALA A 146 -6.39 -7.79 -11.51
C ALA A 146 -6.28 -6.43 -10.80
N ARG A 147 -6.10 -6.46 -9.48
CA ARG A 147 -5.84 -5.29 -8.65
C ARG A 147 -4.37 -5.27 -8.26
N THR A 148 -3.67 -4.24 -8.71
CA THR A 148 -2.31 -3.95 -8.25
C THR A 148 -2.38 -3.25 -6.91
N ARG A 149 -1.43 -3.54 -6.03
CA ARG A 149 -1.34 -2.98 -4.68
C ARG A 149 0.11 -2.53 -4.44
N GLN A 150 0.31 -1.27 -4.07
CA GLN A 150 1.63 -0.68 -3.91
C GLN A 150 1.63 0.41 -2.83
N VAL A 151 2.69 0.50 -2.04
CA VAL A 151 2.88 1.62 -1.11
C VAL A 151 3.39 2.84 -1.90
N ILE A 152 2.59 3.91 -1.91
CA ILE A 152 2.88 5.15 -2.63
C ILE A 152 3.29 6.30 -1.70
N GLY A 153 3.10 6.14 -0.39
CA GLY A 153 3.42 7.16 0.60
C GLY A 153 3.35 6.62 2.02
N LEU A 154 4.07 7.30 2.90
CA LEU A 154 4.08 7.06 4.34
C LEU A 154 3.99 8.44 4.98
N VAL A 155 2.87 8.73 5.65
CA VAL A 155 2.56 10.07 6.14
C VAL A 155 1.87 10.00 7.48
N ASP A 156 2.25 10.88 8.41
CA ASP A 156 1.47 11.19 9.61
C ASP A 156 0.31 12.12 9.18
N ALA A 157 -0.82 11.51 8.86
CA ALA A 157 -1.95 12.16 8.20
C ALA A 157 -2.84 12.94 9.17
N ASP A 158 -2.83 12.61 10.46
CA ASP A 158 -3.65 13.26 11.50
C ASP A 158 -2.84 14.00 12.58
N GLY A 159 -1.51 13.84 12.58
CA GLY A 159 -0.60 14.54 13.49
C GLY A 159 -0.42 13.85 14.84
N ASP A 160 -0.82 12.57 14.99
CA ASP A 160 -0.70 11.81 16.23
C ASP A 160 0.72 11.25 16.48
N GLY A 161 1.59 11.33 15.48
CA GLY A 161 2.98 10.87 15.53
C GLY A 161 3.16 9.40 15.13
N VAL A 162 2.10 8.69 14.78
CA VAL A 162 2.08 7.41 14.04
C VAL A 162 1.90 7.75 12.55
N MET A 163 2.60 7.03 11.67
CA MET A 163 2.52 7.26 10.22
C MET A 163 1.57 6.26 9.57
N GLU A 164 0.62 6.77 8.80
CA GLU A 164 -0.25 6.01 7.92
C GLU A 164 0.51 5.50 6.68
N ILE A 165 0.11 4.30 6.29
CA ILE A 165 0.57 3.58 5.11
C ILE A 165 -0.41 3.87 3.99
N VAL A 166 0.05 4.63 2.98
CA VAL A 166 -0.75 4.95 1.81
C VAL A 166 -0.56 3.87 0.76
N VAL A 167 -1.59 3.06 0.57
CA VAL A 167 -1.63 1.99 -0.43
C VAL A 167 -2.45 2.45 -1.64
N ASN A 168 -1.85 2.41 -2.81
CA ASN A 168 -2.58 2.57 -4.06
C ASN A 168 -3.11 1.20 -4.52
N CYS A 169 -4.37 1.22 -4.95
CA CYS A 169 -4.98 0.17 -5.74
C CYS A 169 -5.11 0.67 -7.20
N ALA A 170 -4.77 -0.15 -8.18
CA ALA A 170 -5.09 0.15 -9.58
C ALA A 170 -5.58 -1.10 -10.29
N TYR A 171 -6.63 -0.96 -11.10
CA TYR A 171 -7.27 -2.02 -11.87
C TYR A 171 -7.71 -1.52 -13.24
N TYR A 172 -8.19 -2.43 -14.08
CA TYR A 172 -8.73 -2.06 -15.39
C TYR A 172 -9.96 -1.15 -15.18
N GLU A 173 -9.91 0.07 -15.73
CA GLU A 173 -10.93 1.14 -15.62
C GLU A 173 -10.95 1.96 -14.32
N GLY A 174 -10.03 1.73 -13.39
CA GLY A 174 -10.03 2.52 -12.16
C GLY A 174 -8.84 2.32 -11.23
N GLY A 175 -8.96 2.89 -10.05
CA GLY A 175 -8.00 2.76 -8.97
C GLY A 175 -8.52 3.42 -7.71
N GLY A 176 -7.76 3.29 -6.65
CA GLY A 176 -8.11 3.87 -5.36
C GLY A 176 -6.88 4.12 -4.51
N THR A 177 -7.10 4.80 -3.40
CA THR A 177 -6.12 4.99 -2.35
C THR A 177 -6.73 4.62 -1.01
N GLU A 178 -6.03 3.75 -0.30
CA GLU A 178 -6.35 3.27 1.04
C GLU A 178 -5.26 3.79 1.99
N LEU A 179 -5.65 4.33 3.16
CA LEU A 179 -4.72 4.67 4.25
C LEU A 179 -4.93 3.69 5.39
N TYR A 180 -3.84 3.11 5.87
CA TYR A 180 -3.84 2.19 7.01
C TYR A 180 -2.98 2.72 8.13
N GLN A 181 -3.41 2.58 9.36
CA GLN A 181 -2.65 2.94 10.54
C GLN A 181 -2.27 1.68 11.33
N LEU A 182 -1.05 1.63 11.88
CA LEU A 182 -0.65 0.56 12.80
C LEU A 182 -1.43 0.70 14.11
N ARG A 183 -2.11 -0.36 14.54
CA ARG A 183 -2.83 -0.35 15.81
C ARG A 183 -1.82 -0.27 16.97
N GLY A 184 -2.16 0.44 18.05
CA GLY A 184 -1.26 0.66 19.19
C GLY A 184 -0.80 -0.62 19.93
N ASP A 185 -1.43 -1.77 19.71
CA ASP A 185 -0.97 -3.07 20.21
C ASP A 185 0.08 -3.74 19.30
N LYS A 186 0.37 -3.14 18.14
CA LYS A 186 1.29 -3.60 17.10
C LYS A 186 1.01 -5.02 16.61
N VAL A 187 -0.25 -5.46 16.64
CA VAL A 187 -0.64 -6.80 16.17
C VAL A 187 -1.48 -6.79 14.91
N ASP A 188 -1.92 -5.61 14.49
CA ASP A 188 -2.83 -5.41 13.36
C ASP A 188 -2.71 -3.99 12.79
N VAL A 189 -3.35 -3.76 11.65
CA VAL A 189 -3.51 -2.42 11.06
C VAL A 189 -5.00 -2.11 10.86
N ASP A 190 -5.37 -0.86 11.00
CA ASP A 190 -6.75 -0.38 10.80
C ASP A 190 -6.84 0.45 9.51
N LEU A 191 -7.86 0.21 8.68
CA LEU A 191 -8.18 1.08 7.53
C LEU A 191 -8.81 2.37 8.07
N VAL A 192 -8.18 3.52 7.83
CA VAL A 192 -8.62 4.81 8.37
C VAL A 192 -9.25 5.73 7.32
N LEU A 193 -8.86 5.58 6.06
CA LEU A 193 -9.44 6.32 4.94
C LEU A 193 -9.38 5.49 3.66
N TYR A 194 -10.42 5.60 2.82
CA TYR A 194 -10.48 4.96 1.51
C TYR A 194 -11.15 5.89 0.52
N GLU A 195 -10.60 5.96 -0.68
CA GLU A 195 -11.22 6.58 -1.85
C GLU A 195 -11.00 5.68 -3.08
N ASP A 196 -12.04 5.53 -3.91
CA ASP A 196 -12.03 4.76 -5.16
C ASP A 196 -12.51 5.64 -6.30
N TRP A 197 -11.97 5.41 -7.49
CA TRP A 197 -12.37 6.09 -8.70
C TRP A 197 -12.33 5.10 -9.87
N GLY A 198 -13.43 5.01 -10.60
CA GLY A 198 -13.58 4.11 -11.75
C GLY A 198 -14.80 4.49 -12.58
N LEU A 199 -14.84 3.96 -13.80
CA LEU A 199 -15.97 4.12 -14.73
C LEU A 199 -17.21 3.33 -14.28
#